data_AF-A0A915N2T3-F1
#
_entry.id   AF-A0A915N2T3-F1
#
_cell.length_a   1.000
_cell.length_b   1.000
_cell.length_c   1.000
_cell.angle_alpha   90.00
_cell.angle_beta   90.00
_cell.angle_gamma   90.00
#
_symmetry.space_group_name_H-M   'P 1'
#
loop_
_entity.id
_entity.type
_entity.pdbx_description
1 polymer ?
#
loop_
_entity_poly.entity_id
_entity_poly.type
_entity_poly.pdbx_seq_one_letter_code
_entity_poly.pdbx_strand_id
1 'polypeptide(L)'
;MEALSLSPPIARCLSAGDHFYISIRNTGDSRFAFKIKISNTAYYKVSEAYGFVNPTSTKMIGILRLNGRPGNTKLCVCFAISQPNETRTPNSIIPQGSDGEFFKLIILKAVPYFEQNNALSNSVSDE
;
A
#
# COMPACT_ATOMS: atom_id res chain seq x y z
N MET A 1 0.26 -8.61 19.06
CA MET A 1 -0.34 -8.71 17.72
C MET A 1 -0.15 -7.36 17.05
N GLU A 2 0.42 -7.28 15.85
CA GLU A 2 0.62 -5.97 15.20
C GLU A 2 -0.74 -5.33 14.92
N ALA A 3 -0.96 -4.15 15.48
CA ALA A 3 -2.20 -3.38 15.33
C ALA A 3 -2.42 -2.83 13.91
N LEU A 4 -1.42 -2.96 13.03
CA LEU A 4 -1.47 -2.50 11.66
C LEU A 4 -1.74 -3.67 10.69
N SER A 5 -2.67 -3.48 9.77
CA SER A 5 -2.97 -4.41 8.69
C SER A 5 -3.04 -3.67 7.35
N LEU A 6 -2.59 -4.35 6.30
CA LEU A 6 -2.66 -3.86 4.93
C LEU A 6 -3.70 -4.66 4.15
N SER A 7 -4.53 -3.99 3.37
CA SER A 7 -5.51 -4.66 2.51
C SER A 7 -5.65 -3.97 1.14
N PRO A 8 -5.72 -4.75 0.04
CA PRO A 8 -5.55 -6.20 -0.01
C PRO A 8 -4.07 -6.61 0.14
N PRO A 9 -3.76 -7.86 0.52
CA PRO A 9 -2.37 -8.37 0.54
C PRO A 9 -1.79 -8.51 -0.88
N ILE A 10 -2.66 -8.73 -1.87
CA ILE A 10 -2.34 -8.73 -3.30
C ILE A 10 -3.35 -7.83 -4.02
N ALA A 11 -2.88 -6.75 -4.62
CA ALA A 11 -3.71 -5.87 -5.45
C ALA A 11 -3.50 -6.22 -6.93
N ARG A 12 -4.59 -6.55 -7.63
CA ARG A 12 -4.56 -6.78 -9.08
C ARG A 12 -4.95 -5.51 -9.82
N CYS A 13 -4.28 -5.22 -10.92
CA CYS A 13 -4.56 -4.07 -11.76
C CYS A 13 -4.28 -4.39 -13.23
N LEU A 14 -4.81 -3.57 -14.13
CA LEU A 14 -4.52 -3.68 -15.57
C LEU A 14 -3.12 -3.19 -15.90
N SER A 15 -2.36 -3.98 -16.67
CA SER A 15 -1.07 -3.55 -17.21
C SER A 15 -1.20 -2.40 -18.20
N ALA A 16 -2.38 -2.24 -18.80
CA ALA A 16 -2.70 -1.14 -19.72
C ALA A 16 -2.81 0.23 -19.01
N GLY A 17 -3.01 0.23 -17.71
CA GLY A 17 -3.23 1.41 -16.87
C GLY A 17 -4.44 1.21 -15.97
N ASP A 18 -4.34 1.68 -14.73
CA ASP A 18 -5.39 1.50 -13.72
C ASP A 18 -5.24 2.49 -12.56
N HIS A 19 -6.33 2.72 -11.83
CA HIS A 19 -6.34 3.48 -10.58
C HIS A 19 -7.05 2.64 -9.51
N PHE A 20 -6.34 2.34 -8.43
CA PHE A 20 -6.89 1.55 -7.33
C PHE A 20 -6.37 2.06 -6.00
N TYR A 21 -6.90 1.50 -4.92
CA TYR A 21 -6.52 1.87 -3.56
C TYR A 21 -6.01 0.67 -2.78
N ILE A 22 -5.07 0.94 -1.88
CA ILE A 22 -4.74 0.06 -0.76
C ILE A 22 -5.13 0.76 0.54
N SER A 23 -5.35 -0.01 1.59
CA SER A 23 -5.70 0.49 2.91
C SER A 23 -4.65 0.10 3.94
N ILE A 24 -4.36 1.03 4.84
CA ILE A 24 -3.60 0.82 6.07
C ILE A 24 -4.60 0.96 7.21
N ARG A 25 -4.95 -0.14 7.87
CA ARG A 25 -5.86 -0.14 9.02
C ARG A 25 -5.07 -0.26 10.31
N ASN A 26 -5.24 0.72 11.19
CA ASN A 26 -4.68 0.74 12.54
C ASN A 26 -5.80 0.46 13.55
N THR A 27 -5.76 -0.70 14.20
CA THR A 27 -6.69 -1.07 15.28
C THR A 27 -6.14 -0.79 16.67
N GLY A 28 -4.95 -0.18 16.76
CA GLY A 28 -4.25 0.11 18.00
C GLY A 28 -4.56 1.50 18.53
N ASP A 29 -3.94 1.80 19.67
CA ASP A 29 -4.02 3.05 20.42
C ASP A 29 -2.94 4.08 20.02
N SER A 30 -1.91 3.65 19.31
CA SER A 30 -0.76 4.46 18.93
C SER A 30 -0.91 5.00 17.51
N ARG A 31 -0.51 6.25 17.29
CA ARG A 31 -0.39 6.84 15.95
C ARG A 31 0.89 6.34 15.30
N PHE A 32 0.86 6.03 14.01
CA PHE A 32 2.07 5.64 13.28
C PHE A 32 2.35 6.61 12.15
N ALA A 33 3.62 6.97 11.98
CA ALA A 33 4.12 7.48 10.71
C ALA A 33 4.26 6.31 9.73
N PHE A 34 3.98 6.55 8.45
CA PHE A 34 4.25 5.60 7.39
C PHE A 34 5.05 6.22 6.26
N LYS A 35 5.79 5.35 5.55
CA LYS A 35 6.51 5.65 4.30
C LYS A 35 6.27 4.53 3.30
N ILE A 36 5.98 4.89 2.06
CA ILE A 36 5.75 3.94 0.97
C ILE A 36 6.97 3.88 0.06
N LYS A 37 7.47 2.66 -0.18
CA LYS A 37 8.51 2.34 -1.15
C LYS A 37 7.94 1.37 -2.18
N ILE A 38 8.13 1.63 -3.46
CA ILE A 38 7.70 0.75 -4.54
C ILE A 38 8.92 0.31 -5.33
N SER A 39 9.02 -0.99 -5.63
CA SER A 39 10.17 -1.55 -6.37
C SER A 39 10.21 -1.16 -7.85
N ASN A 40 9.07 -0.74 -8.42
CA ASN A 40 8.98 -0.24 -9.80
C ASN A 40 8.26 1.11 -9.86
N THR A 41 9.03 2.20 -9.81
CA THR A 41 8.53 3.58 -9.86
C THR A 41 8.33 4.11 -11.28
N ALA A 42 8.78 3.37 -12.31
CA ALA A 42 8.57 3.71 -13.71
C ALA A 42 7.10 3.55 -14.12
N TYR A 43 6.42 2.59 -13.50
CA TYR A 43 5.06 2.16 -13.86
C TYR A 43 4.01 2.44 -12.80
N TYR A 44 4.42 2.70 -11.56
CA TYR A 44 3.50 2.96 -10.46
C TYR A 44 3.80 4.30 -9.80
N LYS A 45 2.75 5.04 -9.46
CA LYS A 45 2.80 6.25 -8.64
C LYS A 45 1.87 6.07 -7.44
N VAL A 46 2.23 6.67 -6.31
CA VAL A 46 1.41 6.74 -5.11
C VAL A 46 0.90 8.17 -4.93
N SER A 47 -0.32 8.32 -4.44
CA SER A 47 -0.87 9.63 -4.09
C SER A 47 -0.12 10.27 -2.92
N GLU A 48 0.37 9.45 -1.98
CA GLU A 48 1.08 9.88 -0.79
C GLU A 48 2.24 8.91 -0.51
N ALA A 49 3.48 9.39 -0.53
CA ALA A 49 4.66 8.58 -0.18
C ALA A 49 4.93 8.54 1.33
N TYR A 50 4.38 9.49 2.07
CA TYR A 50 4.54 9.64 3.52
C TYR A 50 3.23 10.11 4.13
N GLY A 51 2.96 9.71 5.37
CA GLY A 51 1.80 10.20 6.10
C GLY A 51 1.71 9.66 7.50
N PHE A 52 0.57 9.90 8.13
CA PHE A 52 0.22 9.32 9.42
C PHE A 52 -1.03 8.43 9.28
N VAL A 53 -1.10 7.41 10.13
CA VAL A 53 -2.34 6.67 10.40
C VAL A 53 -2.65 6.79 11.89
N ASN A 54 -3.80 7.39 12.20
CA ASN A 54 -4.24 7.63 13.56
C ASN A 54 -4.67 6.33 14.24
N PRO A 55 -4.69 6.29 15.59
CA PRO A 55 -5.28 5.20 16.34
C PRO A 55 -6.69 4.87 15.86
N THR A 56 -7.07 3.59 15.85
CA THR A 56 -8.43 3.14 15.49
C THR A 56 -8.95 3.66 14.14
N SER A 57 -8.07 3.96 13.19
CA SER A 57 -8.41 4.57 11.90
C SER A 57 -7.91 3.76 10.72
N THR A 58 -8.46 4.05 9.54
CA THR A 58 -8.00 3.49 8.26
C THR A 58 -7.56 4.62 7.34
N LYS A 59 -6.37 4.48 6.75
CA LYS A 59 -5.84 5.40 5.73
C LYS A 59 -5.88 4.71 4.37
N MET A 60 -6.55 5.34 3.41
CA MET A 60 -6.55 4.90 2.01
C MET A 60 -5.41 5.56 1.25
N ILE A 61 -4.70 4.80 0.42
CA ILE A 61 -3.62 5.28 -0.44
C ILE A 61 -3.97 4.97 -1.88
N GLY A 62 -4.05 6.01 -2.71
CA GLY A 62 -4.27 5.87 -4.14
C GLY A 62 -3.00 5.40 -4.85
N ILE A 63 -3.14 4.40 -5.69
CA ILE A 63 -2.09 3.88 -6.56
C ILE A 63 -2.53 4.09 -8.01
N LEU A 64 -1.67 4.76 -8.77
CA LEU A 64 -1.80 4.92 -10.21
C LEU A 64 -0.85 3.96 -10.90
N ARG A 65 -1.39 2.99 -11.64
CA ARG A 65 -0.66 2.15 -12.59
C ARG A 65 -0.70 2.84 -13.95
N LEU A 66 0.45 3.20 -14.49
CA LEU A 66 0.60 3.70 -15.85
C LEU A 66 0.47 2.55 -16.86
N ASN A 67 0.54 2.82 -18.17
CA ASN A 67 0.68 1.75 -19.16
C ASN A 67 2.07 1.09 -19.06
N GLY A 68 2.16 -0.23 -19.21
CA GLY A 68 3.45 -0.91 -19.36
C GLY A 68 3.37 -2.43 -19.30
N ARG A 69 4.52 -3.07 -19.12
CA ARG A 69 4.60 -4.54 -19.10
C ARG A 69 3.81 -5.14 -17.92
N PRO A 70 3.10 -6.27 -18.12
CA PRO A 70 2.56 -7.08 -17.04
C PRO A 70 3.66 -7.56 -16.08
N GLY A 71 3.28 -7.88 -14.85
CA GLY A 71 4.21 -8.44 -13.87
C GLY A 71 3.91 -8.03 -12.44
N ASN A 72 4.73 -8.56 -11.52
CA ASN A 72 4.61 -8.31 -10.10
C ASN A 72 5.52 -7.15 -9.67
N THR A 73 5.04 -6.33 -8.75
CA THR A 73 5.80 -5.25 -8.11
C THR A 73 5.54 -5.30 -6.61
N LYS A 74 6.58 -5.07 -5.80
CA LYS A 74 6.44 -5.01 -4.35
C LYS A 74 6.18 -3.57 -3.94
N LEU A 75 5.13 -3.36 -3.16
CA LEU A 75 4.88 -2.14 -2.42
C LEU A 75 5.16 -2.42 -0.94
N CYS A 76 6.10 -1.68 -0.38
CA CYS A 76 6.50 -1.76 1.02
C CYS A 76 5.97 -0.54 1.77
N VAL A 77 5.28 -0.77 2.88
CA VAL A 77 4.85 0.27 3.81
C VAL A 77 5.68 0.13 5.08
N CYS A 78 6.61 1.05 5.26
CA CYS A 78 7.45 1.20 6.44
C CYS A 78 6.71 1.99 7.51
N PHE A 79 6.86 1.60 8.78
CA PHE A 79 6.17 2.21 9.92
C PHE A 79 7.15 2.58 11.03
N ALA A 80 6.79 3.62 11.78
CA ALA A 80 7.42 3.99 13.04
C ALA A 80 6.35 4.61 13.95
N ILE A 81 6.46 4.40 15.26
CA ILE A 81 5.51 4.97 16.21
C ILE A 81 5.67 6.51 16.23
N SER A 82 4.55 7.22 16.22
CA SER A 82 4.48 8.67 16.39
C SER A 82 3.92 8.97 17.77
N GLN A 83 4.73 9.61 18.62
CA GLN A 83 4.34 9.94 19.99
C GLN A 83 3.14 10.91 20.03
N PRO A 84 2.32 10.91 21.11
CA PRO A 84 1.11 11.74 21.21
C PRO A 84 1.33 13.25 21.02
N ASN A 85 2.52 13.77 21.36
CA ASN A 85 2.89 15.19 21.22
C ASN A 85 3.91 15.43 20.10
N GLU A 86 4.03 14.50 19.16
CA GLU A 86 4.97 14.60 18.05
C GLU A 86 4.56 15.72 17.08
N THR A 87 5.47 16.69 16.88
CA THR A 87 5.32 17.82 15.94
C THR A 87 6.10 17.60 14.65
N ARG A 88 6.99 16.62 14.61
CA ARG A 88 7.75 16.24 13.42
C ARG A 88 6.84 15.77 12.30
N THR A 89 7.23 16.09 11.07
CA THR A 89 6.59 15.55 9.88
C THR A 89 6.95 14.07 9.67
N PRO A 90 6.13 13.26 8.99
CA PRO A 90 6.39 11.83 8.83
C PRO A 90 7.75 11.49 8.20
N ASN A 91 8.23 12.30 7.25
CA ASN A 91 9.53 12.13 6.60
C ASN A 91 10.73 12.45 7.51
N SER A 92 10.54 13.19 8.60
CA SER A 92 11.59 13.40 9.61
C SER A 92 11.59 12.31 10.69
N ILE A 93 10.45 11.64 10.89
CA ILE A 93 10.35 10.44 11.73
C ILE A 93 10.92 9.22 10.99
N ILE A 94 10.58 9.07 9.70
CA ILE A 94 11.12 8.03 8.81
C ILE A 94 11.85 8.70 7.64
N PRO A 95 13.16 8.99 7.76
CA PRO A 95 13.93 9.59 6.67
C PRO A 95 14.00 8.73 5.41
N GLN A 96 14.39 9.33 4.28
CA GLN A 96 14.46 8.64 2.97
C GLN A 96 15.38 7.40 2.98
N GLY A 97 16.44 7.39 3.79
CA GLY A 97 17.36 6.25 3.93
C GLY A 97 16.94 5.20 4.97
N SER A 98 15.88 5.45 5.75
CA SER A 98 15.41 4.55 6.80
C SER A 98 14.16 3.77 6.37
N ASP A 99 14.02 2.55 6.87
CA ASP A 99 12.84 1.70 6.68
C ASP A 99 11.92 1.67 7.91
N GLY A 100 12.14 2.59 8.86
CA GLY A 100 11.38 2.69 10.10
C GLY A 100 11.74 1.57 11.09
N GLU A 101 10.79 1.26 11.97
CA GLU A 101 10.92 0.20 12.98
C GLU A 101 10.53 -1.17 12.41
N PHE A 102 9.53 -1.20 11.53
CA PHE A 102 9.07 -2.40 10.85
C PHE A 102 8.36 -2.04 9.54
N PHE A 103 8.09 -3.05 8.71
CA PHE A 103 7.39 -2.84 7.44
C PHE A 103 6.45 -3.99 7.10
N LYS A 104 5.47 -3.69 6.24
CA LYS A 104 4.55 -4.68 5.65
C LYS A 104 4.56 -4.57 4.13
N LEU A 105 4.27 -5.67 3.46
CA LEU A 105 4.31 -5.75 1.99
C LEU A 105 2.91 -5.99 1.41
N ILE A 106 2.68 -5.39 0.25
CA ILE A 106 1.61 -5.73 -0.68
C ILE A 106 2.25 -6.10 -2.01
N ILE A 107 1.72 -7.15 -2.66
CA ILE A 107 2.10 -7.46 -4.05
C ILE A 107 1.12 -6.77 -4.99
N LEU A 108 1.65 -5.92 -5.87
CA LEU A 108 0.91 -5.36 -7.00
C LEU A 108 1.11 -6.28 -8.20
N LYS A 109 0.02 -6.89 -8.68
CA LYS A 109 0.03 -7.80 -9.83
C LYS A 109 -0.64 -7.11 -11.02
N ALA A 110 0.16 -6.63 -11.96
CA ALA A 110 -0.34 -6.11 -13.23
C ALA A 110 -0.59 -7.26 -14.20
N VAL A 111 -1.82 -7.40 -14.68
CA VAL A 111 -2.23 -8.45 -15.62
C VAL A 111 -2.73 -7.83 -16.94
N PRO A 112 -2.61 -8.55 -18.07
CA PRO A 112 -3.31 -8.19 -19.30
C PRO A 112 -4.83 -8.24 -19.13
N TYR A 113 -5.57 -7.51 -19.97
CA TYR A 113 -7.03 -7.41 -19.91
C TYR A 113 -7.75 -8.77 -19.95
N PHE A 114 -7.29 -9.70 -20.80
CA PHE A 114 -7.92 -11.01 -20.95
C PHE A 114 -7.78 -11.91 -19.70
N GLU A 115 -6.78 -11.67 -18.84
CA GLU A 115 -6.57 -12.47 -17.61
C GLU A 115 -7.38 -11.95 -16.42
N GLN A 116 -7.75 -10.66 -16.41
CA GLN A 116 -8.52 -10.09 -15.29
C GLN A 116 -9.94 -10.66 -15.24
N ASN A 117 -10.56 -10.89 -16.40
CA ASN A 117 -11.94 -11.39 -16.50
C ASN A 117 -12.08 -12.85 -16.03
N ASN A 118 -11.03 -13.67 -16.17
CA ASN A 118 -11.02 -15.04 -15.65
C ASN A 118 -10.92 -15.12 -14.11
N ALA A 119 -10.45 -14.06 -13.45
CA ALA A 119 -10.37 -14.03 -11.99
C ALA A 119 -11.72 -13.64 -11.33
N LEU A 120 -12.63 -13.00 -12.08
CA LEU A 120 -13.97 -12.62 -11.63
C LEU A 120 -15.02 -13.70 -11.94
N SER A 121 -14.79 -14.56 -12.93
CA SER A 121 -15.68 -15.67 -13.27
C SER A 121 -15.58 -16.87 -12.32
N ASN A 122 -14.44 -17.05 -11.64
CA ASN A 122 -14.22 -18.17 -10.70
C ASN A 122 -14.70 -17.89 -9.26
N SER A 123 -15.37 -16.76 -9.01
CA SER A 123 -15.96 -16.44 -7.69
C SER A 123 -17.48 -16.58 -7.64
N VAL A 124 -18.10 -17.20 -8.66
CA VAL A 124 -19.57 -17.39 -8.76
C VAL A 124 -19.97 -18.87 -8.73
N SER A 125 -19.03 -19.78 -8.41
CA SER A 125 -19.31 -21.20 -8.29
C SER A 125 -18.83 -21.69 -6.94
N ASP A 126 -19.66 -21.47 -5.92
CA ASP A 126 -19.79 -22.28 -4.70
C ASP A 126 -21.12 -21.83 -4.03
N GLU A 127 -22.23 -22.36 -4.57
CA GLU A 127 -23.52 -22.51 -3.84
C GLU A 127 -23.48 -23.80 -3.01
#